data_AF-A0A7V9SUP8-F1
#
_entry.id   AF-A0A7V9SUP8-F1
#
_cell.length_a   1.000
_cell.length_b   1.000
_cell.length_c   1.000
_cell.angle_alpha   90.00
_cell.angle_beta   90.00
_cell.angle_gamma   90.00
#
_symmetry.space_group_name_H-M   'P 1'
#
loop_
_entity.id
_entity.type
_entity.pdbx_description
1 polymer ?
#
loop_
_entity_poly.entity_id
_entity_poly.type
_entity_poly.pdbx_seq_one_letter_code
_entity_poly.pdbx_strand_id
1 'polypeptide(L)'
;MKLYFIFFLLIFSLKFSAQVVGSSGTSIESCLDSVDCYTVKGPSYLFYDESKNDFYLKVTFADFKIQGDTSDTWLNNPSDSVLYFKADLQKEQFPALSNQNTKSFVLPGQIYFNHKWRDQSITLNIYSTENSIVNTNNTNSNFKYDNYKVNFSLPFVPKQFKTYKKEHYNKQTVTINVTLGRINLFKADMENMLDEVYNQQGR
;
A
#
# COMPACT_ATOMS: atom_id res chain seq x y z
N MET A 1 -34.83 -34.12 10.83
CA MET A 1 -33.96 -33.37 11.77
C MET A 1 -32.47 -33.64 11.57
N LYS A 2 -32.00 -34.89 11.45
CA LYS A 2 -30.57 -35.22 11.24
C LYS A 2 -29.93 -34.66 9.95
N LEU A 3 -30.69 -34.56 8.85
CA LEU A 3 -30.18 -34.05 7.57
C LEU A 3 -29.79 -32.56 7.61
N TYR A 4 -30.55 -31.75 8.35
CA TYR A 4 -30.29 -30.32 8.51
C TYR A 4 -29.02 -30.04 9.34
N PHE A 5 -28.72 -30.90 10.31
CA PHE A 5 -27.51 -30.77 11.12
C PHE A 5 -26.24 -31.03 10.30
N ILE A 6 -26.28 -32.02 9.39
CA ILE A 6 -25.16 -32.32 8.47
C ILE A 6 -24.97 -31.17 7.46
N PHE A 7 -26.07 -30.58 6.96
CA PHE A 7 -26.00 -29.42 6.07
C PHE A 7 -25.41 -28.19 6.77
N PHE A 8 -25.80 -27.94 8.03
CA PHE A 8 -25.24 -26.86 8.85
C PHE A 8 -23.74 -27.06 9.14
N LEU A 9 -23.31 -28.30 9.38
CA LEU A 9 -21.90 -28.66 9.62
C LEU A 9 -21.04 -28.54 8.35
N LEU A 10 -21.61 -28.86 7.17
CA LEU A 10 -20.96 -28.66 5.87
C LEU A 10 -20.76 -27.18 5.54
N ILE A 11 -21.73 -26.32 5.85
CA ILE A 11 -21.61 -24.86 5.67
C ILE A 11 -20.52 -24.29 6.60
N PHE A 12 -20.42 -24.78 7.84
CA PHE A 12 -19.36 -24.38 8.78
C PHE A 12 -17.96 -24.90 8.41
N SER A 13 -17.86 -25.93 7.57
CA SER A 13 -16.60 -26.48 7.08
C SER A 13 -16.05 -25.75 5.84
N LEU A 14 -16.78 -24.76 5.31
CA LEU A 14 -16.23 -23.81 4.34
C LEU A 14 -15.10 -23.05 5.02
N LYS A 15 -13.87 -23.47 4.72
CA LYS A 15 -12.64 -22.97 5.33
C LYS A 15 -12.50 -21.47 5.07
N PHE A 16 -12.83 -20.65 6.06
CA PHE A 16 -12.35 -19.28 6.15
C PHE A 16 -10.84 -19.32 6.33
N SER A 17 -10.10 -19.23 5.23
CA SER A 17 -8.65 -19.10 5.26
C SER A 17 -8.33 -17.62 5.49
N ALA A 18 -8.36 -17.17 6.74
CA ALA A 18 -7.95 -15.82 7.10
C ALA A 18 -6.44 -15.66 6.82
N GLN A 19 -6.08 -14.82 5.86
CA GLN A 19 -4.70 -14.42 5.65
C GLN A 19 -4.32 -13.33 6.64
N VAL A 20 -3.14 -13.45 7.24
CA VAL A 20 -2.56 -12.38 8.05
C VAL A 20 -2.06 -11.29 7.10
N VAL A 21 -2.69 -10.11 7.13
CA VAL A 21 -2.25 -8.93 6.39
C VAL A 21 -1.17 -8.21 7.19
N GLY A 22 0.02 -8.09 6.60
CA GLY A 22 1.15 -7.42 7.21
C GLY A 22 1.24 -5.95 6.81
N SER A 23 1.51 -5.08 7.78
CA SER A 23 1.79 -3.67 7.53
C SER A 23 3.21 -3.45 7.01
N SER A 24 3.40 -2.36 6.27
CA SER A 24 4.69 -1.83 5.83
C SER A 24 5.10 -0.61 6.65
N GLY A 25 6.38 -0.53 7.01
CA GLY A 25 6.95 0.65 7.67
C GLY A 25 6.93 1.84 6.71
N THR A 26 6.21 2.89 7.09
CA THR A 26 6.00 4.07 6.24
C THR A 26 6.33 5.33 7.01
N SER A 27 6.96 6.29 6.35
CA SER A 27 7.06 7.66 6.86
C SER A 27 6.37 8.63 5.94
N ILE A 28 5.76 9.66 6.51
CA ILE A 28 5.17 10.76 5.76
C ILE A 28 5.93 12.01 6.16
N GLU A 29 6.61 12.59 5.19
CA GLU A 29 7.34 13.83 5.32
C GLU A 29 6.53 14.95 4.68
N SER A 30 6.36 16.05 5.40
CA SER A 30 5.69 17.25 4.94
C SER A 30 6.69 18.39 5.01
N CYS A 31 6.96 19.06 3.88
CA CYS A 31 7.95 20.14 3.82
C CYS A 31 7.32 21.44 3.33
N LEU A 32 7.44 22.50 4.11
CA LEU A 32 7.12 23.86 3.67
C LEU A 32 8.34 24.49 2.99
N ASP A 33 8.21 24.78 1.69
CA ASP A 33 9.25 25.39 0.84
C ASP A 33 10.64 24.71 0.95
N SER A 34 10.67 23.40 1.23
CA SER A 34 11.89 22.57 1.36
C SER A 34 12.86 22.98 2.48
N VAL A 35 12.43 23.81 3.43
CA VAL A 35 13.27 24.26 4.56
C VAL A 35 12.82 23.64 5.88
N ASP A 36 11.51 23.67 6.15
CA ASP A 36 10.94 23.14 7.37
C ASP A 36 10.18 21.85 7.07
N CYS A 37 10.83 20.71 7.32
CA CYS A 37 10.27 19.38 7.10
C CYS A 37 9.90 18.71 8.40
N TYR A 38 8.71 18.12 8.45
CA TYR A 38 8.25 17.29 9.55
C TYR A 38 7.93 15.88 9.08
N THR A 39 8.45 14.88 9.78
CA THR A 39 8.30 13.47 9.40
C THR A 39 7.65 12.67 10.52
N VAL A 40 6.53 12.02 10.18
CA VAL A 40 5.85 11.05 11.03
C VAL A 40 6.06 9.64 10.51
N LYS A 41 6.05 8.66 11.41
CA LYS A 41 6.11 7.24 11.05
C LYS A 41 4.81 6.54 11.43
N GLY A 42 4.42 5.59 10.61
CA GLY A 42 3.20 4.83 10.82
C GLY A 42 3.11 3.62 9.88
N PRO A 43 2.03 2.84 10.01
CA PRO A 43 1.80 1.72 9.13
C PRO A 43 1.21 2.18 7.78
N SER A 44 1.49 1.41 6.74
CA SER A 44 0.70 1.36 5.52
C SER A 44 0.49 -0.08 5.09
N TYR A 45 -0.31 -0.32 4.07
CA TYR A 45 -0.53 -1.66 3.53
C TYR A 45 -0.27 -1.67 2.04
N LEU A 46 0.53 -2.63 1.60
CA LEU A 46 0.76 -2.88 0.18
C LEU A 46 0.03 -4.14 -0.23
N PHE A 47 -0.61 -4.10 -1.40
CA PHE A 47 -1.31 -5.24 -1.98
C PHE A 47 -0.89 -5.46 -3.42
N TYR A 48 -0.90 -6.72 -3.84
CA TYR A 48 -0.74 -7.09 -5.24
C TYR A 48 -1.85 -8.04 -5.66
N ASP A 49 -2.61 -7.67 -6.68
CA ASP A 49 -3.66 -8.49 -7.27
C ASP A 49 -3.15 -9.16 -8.55
N GLU A 50 -2.86 -10.46 -8.48
CA GLU A 50 -2.37 -11.24 -9.63
C GLU A 50 -3.38 -11.34 -10.77
N SER A 51 -4.68 -11.22 -10.50
CA SER A 51 -5.71 -11.35 -11.53
C SER A 51 -5.80 -10.11 -12.43
N LYS A 52 -5.45 -8.95 -11.86
CA LYS A 52 -5.46 -7.65 -12.54
C LYS A 52 -4.07 -7.12 -12.87
N ASN A 53 -3.01 -7.74 -12.33
CA ASN A 53 -1.66 -7.18 -12.29
C ASN A 53 -1.59 -5.79 -11.65
N ASP A 54 -2.44 -5.54 -10.65
CA ASP A 54 -2.49 -4.23 -9.99
C ASP A 54 -1.69 -4.25 -8.68
N PHE A 55 -0.85 -3.24 -8.48
CA PHE A 55 -0.15 -2.94 -7.23
C PHE A 55 -0.83 -1.77 -6.52
N TYR A 56 -1.09 -1.95 -5.22
CA TYR A 56 -1.75 -0.95 -4.39
C TYR A 56 -0.92 -0.59 -3.17
N LEU A 57 -0.93 0.68 -2.80
CA LEU A 57 -0.58 1.18 -1.47
C LEU A 57 -1.83 1.81 -0.86
N LYS A 58 -2.11 1.49 0.41
CA LYS A 58 -3.11 2.15 1.24
C LYS A 58 -2.45 2.82 2.44
N VAL A 59 -2.70 4.11 2.61
CA VAL A 59 -2.23 4.92 3.75
C VAL A 59 -3.44 5.54 4.43
N THR A 60 -3.68 5.17 5.68
CA THR A 60 -4.70 5.79 6.53
C THR A 60 -4.03 6.83 7.41
N PHE A 61 -4.32 8.11 7.24
CA PHE A 61 -3.61 9.17 7.96
C PHE A 61 -3.88 9.14 9.48
N ALA A 62 -5.00 8.57 9.93
CA ALA A 62 -5.34 8.41 11.35
C ALA A 62 -4.31 7.58 12.11
N ASP A 63 -3.61 6.67 11.42
CA ASP A 63 -2.62 5.77 12.02
C ASP A 63 -1.27 6.48 12.28
N PHE A 64 -1.10 7.71 11.79
CA PHE A 64 0.14 8.49 11.93
C PHE A 64 0.00 9.48 13.08
N LYS A 65 0.54 9.09 14.25
CA LYS A 65 0.51 9.93 15.45
C LYS A 65 1.51 11.07 15.34
N ILE A 66 0.99 12.29 15.28
CA ILE A 66 1.78 13.51 15.34
C ILE A 66 2.16 13.75 16.81
N GLN A 67 3.46 13.87 17.07
CA GLN A 67 3.99 14.18 18.40
C GLN A 67 4.59 15.59 18.39
N GLY A 68 4.18 16.41 19.35
CA GLY A 68 4.69 17.77 19.56
C GLY A 68 3.91 18.86 18.83
N ASP A 69 4.20 20.11 19.20
CA ASP A 69 3.69 21.30 18.52
C ASP A 69 4.57 21.57 17.29
N THR A 70 4.01 21.34 16.10
CA THR A 70 4.67 21.67 14.83
C THR A 70 3.99 22.88 14.20
N SER A 71 4.78 23.77 13.60
CA SER A 71 4.25 24.83 12.74
C SER A 71 3.67 24.25 11.44
N ASP A 72 4.22 23.12 10.99
CA ASP A 72 3.71 22.35 9.87
C ASP A 72 2.69 21.30 10.33
N THR A 73 1.42 21.71 10.29
CA THR A 73 0.28 20.89 10.71
C THR A 73 -0.50 20.31 9.55
N TRP A 74 0.07 20.16 8.34
CA TRP A 74 -0.75 19.62 7.24
C TRP A 74 -1.34 18.27 7.61
N LEU A 75 -0.55 17.38 8.21
CA LEU A 75 -0.96 16.05 8.66
C LEU A 75 -2.09 16.05 9.72
N ASN A 76 -2.34 17.16 10.42
CA ASN A 76 -3.50 17.30 11.31
C ASN A 76 -4.82 17.48 10.53
N ASN A 77 -4.78 17.91 9.27
CA ASN A 77 -5.98 18.17 8.47
C ASN A 77 -6.60 16.91 7.82
N PRO A 78 -5.81 15.96 7.27
CA PRO A 78 -6.33 14.76 6.64
C PRO A 78 -6.48 13.59 7.62
N SER A 79 -6.51 13.81 8.94
CA SER A 79 -6.45 12.72 9.94
C SER A 79 -7.44 11.58 9.68
N ASP A 80 -8.64 11.88 9.17
CA ASP A 80 -9.68 10.87 8.96
C ASP A 80 -9.76 10.35 7.52
N SER A 81 -8.74 10.65 6.71
CA SER A 81 -8.73 10.34 5.29
C SER A 81 -7.77 9.21 4.93
N VAL A 82 -8.04 8.58 3.78
CA VAL A 82 -7.23 7.50 3.23
C VAL A 82 -6.69 7.95 1.87
N LEU A 83 -5.40 7.72 1.66
CA LEU A 83 -4.75 7.87 0.37
C LEU A 83 -4.44 6.49 -0.18
N TYR A 84 -4.74 6.31 -1.46
CA TYR A 84 -4.36 5.11 -2.20
C TYR A 84 -3.42 5.49 -3.32
N PHE A 85 -2.48 4.60 -3.62
CA PHE A 85 -1.74 4.61 -4.88
C PHE A 85 -2.01 3.29 -5.60
N LYS A 86 -2.33 3.39 -6.89
CA LYS A 86 -2.61 2.26 -7.77
C LYS A 86 -1.66 2.30 -8.96
N ALA A 87 -1.06 1.18 -9.32
CA ALA A 87 -0.22 1.06 -10.50
C ALA A 87 -0.35 -0.32 -11.14
N ASP A 88 -0.13 -0.40 -12.46
CA ASP A 88 -0.01 -1.67 -13.17
C ASP A 88 1.42 -2.23 -12.99
N LEU A 89 1.51 -3.41 -12.38
CA LEU A 89 2.75 -4.14 -12.14
C LEU A 89 2.59 -5.58 -12.67
N GLN A 90 3.16 -5.83 -13.84
CA GLN A 90 3.15 -7.14 -14.47
C GLN A 90 3.95 -8.14 -13.63
N LYS A 91 3.48 -9.38 -13.54
CA LYS A 91 4.10 -10.45 -12.74
C LYS A 91 5.55 -10.71 -13.13
N GLU A 92 5.87 -10.55 -14.41
CA GLU A 92 7.22 -10.71 -14.99
C GLU A 92 8.18 -9.61 -14.55
N GLN A 93 7.65 -8.50 -14.02
CA GLN A 93 8.47 -7.42 -13.48
C GLN A 93 9.08 -7.78 -12.12
N PHE A 94 8.53 -8.73 -11.38
CA PHE A 94 9.13 -9.22 -10.14
C PHE A 94 10.45 -9.95 -10.41
N PRO A 95 11.52 -9.65 -9.66
CA PRO A 95 12.79 -10.34 -9.83
C PRO A 95 12.66 -11.82 -9.44
N ALA A 96 13.50 -12.67 -10.03
CA ALA A 96 13.62 -14.06 -9.58
C ALA A 96 14.05 -14.10 -8.10
N LEU A 97 13.51 -15.06 -7.35
CA LEU A 97 13.88 -15.31 -5.95
C LEU A 97 15.26 -15.98 -5.89
N SER A 98 16.31 -15.17 -6.01
CA SER A 98 17.68 -15.56 -5.73
C SER A 98 18.39 -14.49 -4.92
N ASN A 99 19.46 -14.89 -4.26
CA ASN A 99 20.22 -14.02 -3.36
C ASN A 99 20.65 -12.73 -4.07
N GLN A 100 20.41 -11.59 -3.42
CA GLN A 100 20.86 -10.26 -3.86
C GLN A 100 20.21 -9.70 -5.13
N ASN A 101 19.15 -10.31 -5.66
CA ASN A 101 18.42 -9.70 -6.77
C ASN A 101 17.67 -8.46 -6.31
N THR A 102 18.14 -7.31 -6.81
CA THR A 102 17.43 -6.03 -6.77
C THR A 102 17.03 -5.66 -8.19
N LYS A 103 15.81 -5.16 -8.34
CA LYS A 103 15.34 -4.58 -9.59
C LYS A 103 14.70 -3.23 -9.31
N SER A 104 15.14 -2.22 -10.05
CA SER A 104 14.60 -0.87 -9.99
C SER A 104 13.96 -0.53 -11.33
N PHE A 105 12.77 0.04 -11.28
CA PHE A 105 12.09 0.53 -12.48
C PHE A 105 11.11 1.65 -12.12
N VAL A 106 10.81 2.48 -13.13
CA VAL A 106 9.76 3.48 -13.02
C VAL A 106 8.43 2.78 -13.19
N LEU A 107 7.56 2.94 -12.20
CA LEU A 107 6.23 2.38 -12.14
C LEU A 107 5.22 3.52 -12.31
N PRO A 108 4.58 3.66 -13.49
CA PRO A 108 3.51 4.62 -13.68
C PRO A 108 2.28 4.19 -12.88
N GLY A 109 1.66 5.13 -12.19
CA GLY A 109 0.47 4.88 -11.41
C GLY A 109 -0.35 6.14 -11.20
N GLN A 110 -1.32 6.03 -10.31
CA GLN A 110 -2.22 7.11 -9.95
C GLN A 110 -2.42 7.14 -8.43
N ILE A 111 -2.46 8.34 -7.87
CA ILE A 111 -2.87 8.59 -6.50
C ILE A 111 -4.37 8.88 -6.49
N TYR A 112 -5.09 8.17 -5.64
CA TYR A 112 -6.45 8.52 -5.24
C TYR A 112 -6.44 9.13 -3.85
N PHE A 113 -6.89 10.37 -3.75
CA PHE A 113 -7.00 11.04 -2.47
C PHE A 113 -8.11 12.09 -2.51
N ASN A 114 -8.94 12.13 -1.46
CA ASN A 114 -10.10 13.04 -1.38
C ASN A 114 -10.96 13.02 -2.66
N HIS A 115 -11.34 11.81 -3.09
CA HIS A 115 -12.18 11.57 -4.27
C HIS A 115 -11.60 12.02 -5.61
N LYS A 116 -10.27 12.15 -5.71
CA LYS A 116 -9.60 12.61 -6.92
C LYS A 116 -8.43 11.72 -7.30
N TRP A 117 -8.41 11.37 -8.58
CA TRP A 117 -7.29 10.69 -9.23
C TRP A 117 -6.28 11.70 -9.80
N ARG A 118 -5.00 11.41 -9.62
CA ARG A 118 -3.86 12.14 -10.21
C ARG A 118 -2.77 11.17 -10.61
N ASP A 119 -2.29 11.29 -11.84
CA ASP A 119 -1.18 10.49 -12.32
C ASP A 119 0.08 10.82 -11.51
N GLN A 120 0.79 9.77 -11.10
CA GLN A 120 2.06 9.88 -10.41
C GLN A 120 2.88 8.64 -10.71
N SER A 121 4.10 8.83 -11.19
CA SER A 121 5.07 7.74 -11.32
C SER A 121 5.96 7.67 -10.09
N ILE A 122 6.35 6.46 -9.71
CA ILE A 122 7.34 6.23 -8.66
C ILE A 122 8.51 5.41 -9.20
N THR A 123 9.69 5.56 -8.59
CA THR A 123 10.77 4.60 -8.80
C THR A 123 10.62 3.51 -7.75
N LEU A 124 10.22 2.32 -8.18
CA LEU A 124 10.03 1.15 -7.31
C LEU A 124 11.31 0.31 -7.32
N ASN A 125 11.86 0.05 -6.13
CA ASN A 125 12.93 -0.91 -5.94
C ASN A 125 12.37 -2.16 -5.27
N ILE A 126 12.53 -3.32 -5.91
CA ILE A 126 12.09 -4.62 -5.38
C ILE A 126 13.32 -5.48 -5.07
N TYR A 127 13.33 -6.06 -3.87
CA TYR A 127 14.39 -6.93 -3.36
C TYR A 127 13.82 -8.29 -2.99
N SER A 128 14.53 -9.37 -3.32
CA SER A 128 14.25 -10.71 -2.77
C SER A 128 14.89 -10.87 -1.39
N THR A 129 14.15 -11.38 -0.41
CA THR A 129 14.64 -11.64 0.96
C THR A 129 14.94 -13.09 1.29
N GLU A 130 14.76 -14.03 0.36
CA GLU A 130 15.03 -15.46 0.60
C GLU A 130 16.33 -15.98 -0.01
N ASN A 131 17.01 -16.82 0.78
CA ASN A 131 17.91 -17.88 0.30
C ASN A 131 17.06 -19.04 -0.23
N SER A 132 17.30 -19.44 -1.47
CA SER A 132 16.51 -20.32 -2.36
C SER A 132 16.19 -21.77 -1.90
N ILE A 133 16.35 -22.11 -0.61
CA ILE A 133 16.37 -23.52 -0.16
C ILE A 133 15.04 -24.00 0.46
N VAL A 134 14.14 -23.11 0.88
CA VAL A 134 12.94 -23.51 1.69
C VAL A 134 11.66 -23.70 0.86
N ASN A 135 11.63 -23.27 -0.41
CA ASN A 135 10.36 -23.12 -1.15
C ASN A 135 10.03 -24.23 -2.17
N THR A 136 10.75 -25.35 -2.21
CA THR A 136 10.50 -26.41 -3.21
C THR A 136 9.27 -27.28 -2.96
N ASN A 137 8.62 -27.22 -1.78
CA ASN A 137 7.56 -28.20 -1.43
C ASN A 137 6.21 -27.62 -0.96
N ASN A 138 5.96 -26.32 -1.03
CA ASN A 138 4.66 -25.77 -0.56
C ASN A 138 3.79 -25.24 -1.71
N THR A 139 2.72 -25.99 -1.99
CA THR A 139 1.62 -25.68 -2.92
C THR A 139 0.71 -24.52 -2.49
N ASN A 140 1.08 -23.76 -1.45
CA ASN A 140 0.33 -22.61 -0.96
C ASN A 140 0.92 -21.31 -1.53
N SER A 141 0.27 -20.77 -2.56
CA SER A 141 0.65 -19.58 -3.34
C SER A 141 0.87 -18.28 -2.54
N ASN A 142 0.45 -18.21 -1.27
CA ASN A 142 0.54 -16.98 -0.47
C ASN A 142 1.98 -16.59 -0.08
N PHE A 143 2.89 -17.56 0.08
CA PHE A 143 4.23 -17.29 0.60
C PHE A 143 5.17 -16.66 -0.43
N LYS A 144 4.78 -16.60 -1.71
CA LYS A 144 5.68 -16.14 -2.78
C LYS A 144 5.98 -14.63 -2.69
N TYR A 145 4.98 -13.81 -2.36
CA TYR A 145 5.14 -12.35 -2.37
C TYR A 145 5.66 -11.76 -1.06
N ASP A 146 5.51 -12.49 0.06
CA ASP A 146 6.09 -12.13 1.35
C ASP A 146 7.63 -12.04 1.32
N ASN A 147 8.22 -12.75 0.36
CA ASN A 147 9.65 -12.82 0.09
C ASN A 147 10.17 -11.64 -0.73
N TYR A 148 9.30 -10.75 -1.17
CA TYR A 148 9.70 -9.49 -1.75
C TYR A 148 9.57 -8.36 -0.73
N LYS A 149 10.56 -7.48 -0.73
CA LYS A 149 10.49 -6.18 -0.06
C LYS A 149 10.58 -5.08 -1.09
N VAL A 150 9.90 -3.97 -0.82
CA VAL A 150 9.93 -2.82 -1.71
C VAL A 150 10.31 -1.53 -1.01
N ASN A 151 11.04 -0.69 -1.74
CA ASN A 151 11.36 0.68 -1.36
C ASN A 151 10.88 1.63 -2.46
N PHE A 152 10.13 2.66 -2.08
CA PHE A 152 9.77 3.75 -2.99
C PHE A 152 9.38 5.01 -2.21
N SER A 153 9.39 6.13 -2.92
CA SER A 153 8.91 7.42 -2.45
C SER A 153 7.80 7.92 -3.37
N LEU A 154 6.72 8.40 -2.78
CA LEU A 154 5.53 8.90 -3.46
C LEU A 154 5.30 10.36 -3.05
N PRO A 155 5.88 11.32 -3.79
CA PRO A 155 5.62 12.73 -3.57
C PRO A 155 4.27 13.14 -4.15
N PHE A 156 3.57 14.06 -3.50
CA PHE A 156 2.38 14.71 -4.03
C PHE A 156 2.17 16.10 -3.40
N VAL A 157 1.36 16.92 -4.05
CA VAL A 157 1.02 18.26 -3.58
C VAL A 157 -0.45 18.29 -3.14
N PRO A 158 -0.77 18.54 -1.86
CA PRO A 158 -2.15 18.53 -1.34
C PRO A 158 -3.13 19.43 -2.11
N LYS A 159 -2.62 20.54 -2.68
CA LYS A 159 -3.39 21.44 -3.55
C LYS A 159 -4.08 20.70 -4.70
N GLN A 160 -3.42 19.72 -5.31
CA GLN A 160 -3.97 18.96 -6.44
C GLN A 160 -5.23 18.17 -6.06
N PHE A 161 -5.38 17.84 -4.77
CA PHE A 161 -6.46 17.06 -4.19
C PHE A 161 -7.48 17.92 -3.40
N LYS A 162 -7.32 19.24 -3.37
CA LYS A 162 -8.17 20.17 -2.59
C LYS A 162 -8.22 19.81 -1.09
N THR A 163 -7.12 19.31 -0.52
CA THR A 163 -7.02 18.93 0.90
C THR A 163 -6.26 19.96 1.74
N TYR A 164 -6.19 21.20 1.28
CA TYR A 164 -5.61 22.31 2.01
C TYR A 164 -6.74 23.16 2.63
N LYS A 165 -6.63 23.46 3.93
CA LYS A 165 -7.55 24.38 4.62
C LYS A 165 -7.01 25.80 4.72
N LYS A 166 -5.69 26.00 4.56
CA LYS A 166 -5.01 27.30 4.65
C LYS A 166 -4.14 27.54 3.42
N GLU A 167 -4.06 28.79 2.98
CA GLU A 167 -3.39 29.16 1.72
C GLU A 167 -1.87 28.90 1.72
N HIS A 168 -1.19 28.97 2.85
CA HIS A 168 0.26 28.72 2.90
C HIS A 168 0.63 27.25 2.70
N TYR A 169 -0.31 26.31 2.84
CA TYR A 169 -0.09 24.89 2.51
C TYR A 169 -0.17 24.59 1.00
N ASN A 170 -0.41 25.61 0.16
CA ASN A 170 -0.57 25.44 -1.29
C ASN A 170 0.70 24.99 -2.03
N LYS A 171 1.88 25.27 -1.47
CA LYS A 171 3.19 24.92 -2.06
C LYS A 171 3.87 23.73 -1.39
N GLN A 172 3.22 23.20 -0.36
CA GLN A 172 3.76 22.11 0.43
C GLN A 172 3.86 20.84 -0.40
N THR A 173 5.01 20.19 -0.32
CA THR A 173 5.18 18.84 -0.85
C THR A 173 5.08 17.86 0.29
N VAL A 174 4.24 16.84 0.10
CA VAL A 174 4.12 15.71 1.02
C VAL A 174 4.71 14.50 0.33
N THR A 175 5.63 13.81 1.00
CA THR A 175 6.28 12.61 0.48
C THR A 175 5.99 11.43 1.38
N ILE A 176 5.35 10.40 0.83
CA ILE A 176 5.17 9.12 1.50
C ILE A 176 6.35 8.23 1.13
N ASN A 177 7.10 7.76 2.11
CA ASN A 177 8.24 6.88 1.92
C ASN A 177 7.93 5.50 2.50
N VAL A 178 8.01 4.46 1.68
CA VAL A 178 7.87 3.08 2.11
C VAL A 178 9.25 2.44 2.11
N THR A 179 9.67 1.90 3.25
CA THR A 179 10.97 1.25 3.42
C THR A 179 10.78 -0.19 3.88
N LEU A 180 11.39 -1.12 3.15
CA LEU A 180 11.27 -2.57 3.31
C LEU A 180 9.80 -3.02 3.39
N GLY A 181 8.96 -2.43 2.56
CA GLY A 181 7.53 -2.70 2.53
C GLY A 181 7.24 -4.15 2.17
N ARG A 182 6.27 -4.75 2.87
CA ARG A 182 5.79 -6.12 2.63
C ARG A 182 4.59 -6.07 1.70
N ILE A 183 4.64 -6.86 0.63
CA ILE A 183 3.53 -7.00 -0.31
C ILE A 183 2.61 -8.11 0.18
N ASN A 184 1.33 -7.79 0.38
CA ASN A 184 0.30 -8.78 0.65
C ASN A 184 -0.33 -9.24 -0.68
N LEU A 185 -0.45 -10.54 -0.90
CA LEU A 185 -1.27 -11.04 -2.00
C LEU A 185 -2.73 -10.66 -1.76
N PHE A 186 -3.35 -9.97 -2.71
CA PHE A 186 -4.75 -9.57 -2.66
C PHE A 186 -5.64 -10.76 -3.05
N LYS A 187 -6.73 -10.96 -2.30
CA LYS A 187 -7.68 -12.06 -2.50
C LYS A 187 -9.10 -11.53 -2.59
N ALA A 188 -10.00 -12.37 -3.12
CA ALA A 188 -11.40 -12.07 -3.35
C ALA A 188 -12.27 -11.90 -2.07
N ASP A 189 -11.65 -11.85 -0.89
CA ASP A 189 -12.28 -11.52 0.38
C ASP A 189 -11.71 -10.23 1.01
N MET A 190 -10.80 -9.56 0.30
CA MET A 190 -10.09 -8.36 0.76
C MET A 190 -10.56 -7.07 0.07
N GLU A 191 -11.63 -7.11 -0.73
CA GLU A 191 -12.21 -5.95 -1.42
C GLU A 191 -12.42 -4.77 -0.47
N ASN A 192 -12.93 -5.07 0.72
CA ASN A 192 -13.19 -4.08 1.77
C ASN A 192 -11.93 -3.33 2.25
N MET A 193 -10.74 -3.87 1.99
CA MET A 193 -9.50 -3.18 2.30
C MET A 193 -9.19 -2.08 1.29
N LEU A 194 -9.70 -2.16 0.07
CA LEU A 194 -9.43 -1.24 -1.05
C LEU A 194 -10.72 -0.63 -1.64
N ASP A 195 -11.84 -0.64 -0.90
CA ASP A 195 -13.20 -0.32 -1.35
C ASP A 195 -13.31 0.86 -2.32
N GLU A 196 -12.61 1.96 -2.04
CA GLU A 196 -12.70 3.19 -2.82
C GLU A 196 -12.06 3.08 -4.21
N VAL A 197 -11.09 2.16 -4.40
CA VAL A 197 -10.25 2.11 -5.60
C VAL A 197 -10.27 0.77 -6.33
N TYR A 198 -10.68 -0.32 -5.69
CA TYR A 198 -10.54 -1.67 -6.25
C TYR A 198 -11.45 -1.93 -7.47
N ASN A 199 -12.68 -1.43 -7.41
CA ASN A 199 -13.69 -1.58 -8.47
C ASN A 199 -13.73 -0.38 -9.42
N GLN A 200 -12.96 0.66 -9.14
CA GLN A 200 -12.85 1.80 -10.03
C GLN A 200 -11.81 1.50 -11.10
N GLN A 201 -12.22 1.54 -12.36
CA GLN A 201 -11.27 1.70 -13.46
C GLN A 201 -10.67 3.10 -13.29
N GLY A 202 -9.37 3.16 -12.96
CA GLY A 202 -8.61 4.40 -13.05
C GLY A 202 -8.84 5.01 -14.42
N ARG A 203 -9.17 6.30 -14.45
CA ARG A 203 -9.39 7.05 -15.69
C ARG A 203 -8.13 7.78 -16.08
#